data_AF-A0A6A6Y1Z0-F1
#
_entry.id   AF-A0A6A6Y1Z0-F1
#
_cell.length_a   1.000
_cell.length_b   1.000
_cell.length_c   1.000
_cell.angle_alpha   90.00
_cell.angle_beta   90.00
_cell.angle_gamma   90.00
#
_symmetry.space_group_name_H-M   'P 1'
#
loop_
_entity.id
_entity.type
_entity.pdbx_description
1 polymer ?
#
loop_
_entity_poly.entity_id
_entity_poly.type
_entity_poly.pdbx_seq_one_letter_code
_entity_poly.pdbx_strand_id
1 'polypeptide(L)'
;MPTHRKTITIVQYNAHASRDTVLVEFLRRMEETEDRPMVIAIQEPWRPQSRNTTTATPSYYLAHADIPDVRTCFYINKEIALSDWEIQVHSKDLCTLLLRLQDRTVQIHNLYNPQPRGHTAELPGLFTPGHEHMLVGDFNLHHPLWGGERVVAVEDEAAELVRVTRAAGLQLTTERGIETWRRNHQRTTIDLAFTSRWLTERVLQCQIKDSWHTDSDHWPVLTEFDIQPPEAMEPPGRPLW
;
A
#
# COMPACT_ATOMS: atom_id res chain seq x y z
N MET A 1 7.96 -0.34 -17.33
CA MET A 1 7.40 -1.62 -16.86
C MET A 1 7.70 -2.68 -17.91
N PRO A 2 7.91 -3.97 -17.55
CA PRO A 2 7.97 -5.03 -18.57
C PRO A 2 6.71 -4.92 -19.43
N THR A 3 6.88 -4.77 -20.73
CA THR A 3 5.84 -4.51 -21.74
C THR A 3 4.75 -5.60 -21.83
N HIS A 4 4.78 -6.60 -20.95
CA HIS A 4 3.92 -7.78 -20.96
C HIS A 4 3.16 -8.02 -19.65
N ARG A 5 3.43 -7.26 -18.57
CA ARG A 5 2.67 -7.41 -17.32
C ARG A 5 1.30 -6.77 -17.47
N LYS A 6 0.26 -7.56 -17.21
CA LYS A 6 -1.15 -7.14 -17.26
C LYS A 6 -1.65 -6.58 -15.94
N THR A 7 -1.02 -6.96 -14.84
CA THR A 7 -1.44 -6.57 -13.50
C THR A 7 -0.29 -5.99 -12.69
N ILE A 8 -0.64 -5.19 -11.68
CA ILE A 8 0.28 -4.76 -10.62
C ILE A 8 -0.21 -5.32 -9.30
N THR A 9 0.70 -5.97 -8.57
CA THR A 9 0.48 -6.51 -7.23
C THR A 9 1.23 -5.69 -6.18
N ILE A 10 0.48 -5.16 -5.21
CA ILE A 10 1.01 -4.35 -4.12
C ILE A 10 0.62 -5.04 -2.81
N VAL A 11 1.62 -5.31 -1.97
CA VAL A 11 1.39 -5.84 -0.62
C VAL A 11 1.70 -4.75 0.40
N GLN A 12 0.82 -4.54 1.36
CA GLN A 12 1.14 -3.76 2.56
C GLN A 12 1.28 -4.67 3.77
N TYR A 13 2.24 -4.37 4.65
CA TYR A 13 2.47 -5.16 5.85
C TYR A 13 3.20 -4.36 6.94
N ASN A 14 2.61 -4.26 8.14
CA ASN A 14 3.29 -3.74 9.32
C ASN A 14 4.16 -4.84 9.94
N ALA A 15 5.48 -4.61 9.95
CA ALA A 15 6.49 -5.55 10.44
C ALA A 15 6.76 -5.43 11.96
N HIS A 16 6.08 -4.52 12.66
CA HIS A 16 6.13 -4.31 14.11
C HIS A 16 7.57 -4.20 14.66
N ALA A 17 8.45 -3.56 13.89
CA ALA A 17 9.88 -3.44 14.16
C ALA A 17 10.59 -4.76 14.49
N SER A 18 10.02 -5.92 14.11
CA SER A 18 10.57 -7.23 14.36
C SER A 18 11.43 -7.69 13.18
N ARG A 19 12.69 -8.03 13.47
CA ARG A 19 13.66 -8.41 12.45
C ARG A 19 13.41 -9.83 11.95
N ASP A 20 13.73 -10.81 12.79
CA ASP A 20 14.01 -12.16 12.32
C ASP A 20 12.72 -12.96 12.10
N THR A 21 11.76 -12.86 13.03
CA THR A 21 10.51 -13.62 12.96
C THR A 21 9.46 -13.00 12.05
N VAL A 22 9.56 -11.69 11.78
CA VAL A 22 8.59 -10.96 10.95
C VAL A 22 9.19 -10.54 9.62
N LEU A 23 10.07 -9.54 9.60
CA LEU A 23 10.53 -8.93 8.35
C LEU A 23 11.40 -9.86 7.50
N VAL A 24 12.43 -10.47 8.08
CA VAL A 24 13.36 -11.37 7.37
C VAL A 24 12.60 -12.60 6.86
N GLU A 25 11.78 -13.22 7.71
CA GLU A 25 10.98 -14.38 7.32
C GLU A 25 9.95 -14.03 6.23
N PHE A 26 9.32 -12.85 6.32
CA PHE A 26 8.39 -12.39 5.28
C PHE A 26 9.11 -12.20 3.94
N LEU A 27 10.26 -11.50 3.94
CA LEU A 27 11.06 -11.30 2.73
C LEU A 27 11.57 -12.63 2.16
N ARG A 28 11.98 -13.59 3.00
CA ARG A 28 12.36 -14.94 2.57
C ARG A 28 11.21 -15.63 1.82
N ARG A 29 9.98 -15.58 2.36
CA ARG A 29 8.79 -16.11 1.68
C ARG A 29 8.52 -15.41 0.35
N MET A 30 8.82 -14.12 0.24
CA MET A 30 8.67 -13.37 -1.03
C MET A 30 9.73 -13.74 -2.07
N GLU A 31 10.92 -14.17 -1.63
CA GLU A 31 11.94 -14.71 -2.52
C GLU A 31 11.55 -16.11 -3.04
N GLU A 32 10.83 -16.91 -2.24
CA GLU A 32 10.47 -18.29 -2.55
C GLU A 32 9.14 -18.46 -3.30
N THR A 33 8.25 -17.47 -3.22
CA THR A 33 6.94 -17.55 -3.88
C THR A 33 7.05 -17.28 -5.38
N GLU A 34 6.31 -18.05 -6.18
CA GLU A 34 6.16 -17.82 -7.62
C GLU A 34 5.36 -16.53 -7.92
N ASP A 35 4.40 -16.20 -7.05
CA ASP A 35 3.53 -15.01 -7.15
C ASP A 35 4.14 -13.77 -6.49
N ARG A 36 5.43 -13.52 -6.75
CA ARG A 36 6.16 -12.44 -6.09
C ARG A 36 5.51 -11.07 -6.35
N PRO A 37 5.19 -10.28 -5.30
CA PRO A 37 4.59 -8.98 -5.50
C PRO A 37 5.52 -8.00 -6.22
N MET A 38 4.93 -7.04 -6.92
CA MET A 38 5.67 -5.99 -7.62
C MET A 38 6.20 -4.93 -6.66
N VAL A 39 5.38 -4.57 -5.69
CA VAL A 39 5.71 -3.59 -4.66
C VAL A 39 5.29 -4.13 -3.31
N ILE A 40 6.15 -3.96 -2.31
CA ILE A 40 5.83 -4.22 -0.92
C ILE A 40 5.96 -2.89 -0.17
N ALA A 41 4.88 -2.42 0.44
CA ALA A 41 4.83 -1.27 1.33
C ALA A 41 4.93 -1.75 2.78
N ILE A 42 6.07 -1.52 3.42
CA ILE A 42 6.29 -1.93 4.81
C ILE A 42 6.08 -0.74 5.75
N GLN A 43 5.35 -0.98 6.84
CA GLN A 43 5.28 -0.11 8.01
C GLN A 43 6.09 -0.72 9.15
N GLU A 44 6.63 0.13 10.02
CA GLU A 44 7.53 -0.22 11.12
C GLU A 44 8.59 -1.28 10.75
N PRO A 45 9.42 -1.05 9.71
CA PRO A 45 10.51 -1.97 9.41
C PRO A 45 11.47 -2.06 10.61
N TRP A 46 12.02 -3.24 10.88
CA TRP A 46 13.13 -3.36 11.83
C TRP A 46 14.33 -2.56 11.33
N ARG A 47 15.03 -1.89 12.25
CA ARG A 47 16.21 -1.08 11.92
C ARG A 47 17.31 -1.31 12.96
N PRO A 48 18.58 -1.40 12.54
CA PRO A 48 19.70 -1.41 13.46
C PRO A 48 19.89 -0.02 14.07
N GLN A 49 20.23 0.07 15.36
CA GLN A 49 20.45 1.34 16.05
C GLN A 49 21.55 2.22 15.43
N SER A 50 22.46 1.63 14.67
CA SER A 50 23.63 2.31 14.10
C SER A 50 23.46 2.84 12.68
N ARG A 51 22.32 2.56 12.00
CA ARG A 51 22.10 2.96 10.61
C ARG A 51 20.63 3.25 10.34
N ASN A 52 20.36 4.25 9.51
CA ASN A 52 19.00 4.58 9.05
C ASN A 52 18.56 3.67 7.88
N THR A 53 18.68 2.35 8.02
CA THR A 53 18.32 1.39 6.97
C THR A 53 17.63 0.15 7.55
N THR A 54 17.15 -0.74 6.69
CA THR A 54 16.52 -2.00 7.10
C THR A 54 17.10 -3.18 6.29
N THR A 55 16.48 -4.35 6.38
CA THR A 55 16.91 -5.57 5.71
C THR A 55 16.75 -5.44 4.19
N ALA A 56 17.84 -5.60 3.44
CA ALA A 56 17.78 -5.74 1.99
C ALA A 56 17.50 -7.19 1.59
N THR A 57 16.97 -7.41 0.38
CA THR A 57 16.70 -8.74 -0.17
C THR A 57 17.11 -8.81 -1.64
N PRO A 58 17.52 -9.98 -2.19
CA PRO A 58 18.08 -10.08 -3.53
C PRO A 58 17.17 -9.60 -4.67
N SER A 59 15.87 -9.90 -4.64
CA SER A 59 14.96 -9.63 -5.76
C SER A 59 14.30 -8.26 -5.73
N TYR A 60 14.60 -7.43 -4.72
CA TYR A 60 13.99 -6.11 -4.57
C TYR A 60 15.03 -5.01 -4.39
N TYR A 61 14.71 -3.83 -4.91
CA TYR A 61 15.32 -2.58 -4.47
C TYR A 61 14.65 -2.13 -3.18
N LEU A 62 15.45 -1.88 -2.14
CA LEU A 62 14.96 -1.24 -0.92
C LEU A 62 14.94 0.28 -1.14
N ALA A 63 13.75 0.84 -1.10
CA ALA A 63 13.50 2.27 -1.14
C ALA A 63 13.12 2.76 0.26
N HIS A 64 14.01 3.52 0.88
CA HIS A 64 13.80 4.08 2.20
C HIS A 64 14.42 5.47 2.29
N ALA A 65 13.96 6.26 3.26
CA ALA A 65 14.61 7.51 3.60
C ALA A 65 15.86 7.25 4.45
N ASP A 66 16.93 8.01 4.22
CA ASP A 66 18.08 8.09 5.12
C ASP A 66 17.81 9.17 6.20
N ILE A 67 16.80 8.92 7.03
CA ILE A 67 16.44 9.76 8.16
C ILE A 67 16.26 8.91 9.43
N PRO A 68 16.52 9.47 10.62
CA PRO A 68 16.22 8.80 11.88
C PRO A 68 14.74 8.42 11.97
N ASP A 69 14.46 7.35 12.71
CA ASP A 69 13.08 6.98 13.05
C ASP A 69 12.11 6.73 11.88
N VAL A 70 12.60 6.51 10.64
CA VAL A 70 11.77 6.05 9.51
C VAL A 70 10.95 4.79 9.87
N ARG A 71 9.64 4.87 9.68
CA ARG A 71 8.64 3.82 9.93
C ARG A 71 7.94 3.37 8.66
N THR A 72 8.37 3.84 7.50
CA THR A 72 7.84 3.41 6.19
C THR A 72 8.95 3.17 5.19
N CYS A 73 8.88 2.07 4.45
CA CYS A 73 9.74 1.82 3.29
C CYS A 73 8.99 1.04 2.21
N PHE A 74 9.60 0.98 1.01
CA PHE A 74 9.14 0.14 -0.07
C PHE A 74 10.21 -0.88 -0.46
N TYR A 75 9.77 -2.06 -0.86
CA TYR A 75 10.57 -3.00 -1.65
C TYR A 75 9.99 -3.04 -3.06
N ILE A 76 10.76 -2.63 -4.05
CA ILE A 76 10.36 -2.60 -5.46
C ILE A 76 11.01 -3.76 -6.18
N ASN A 77 10.22 -4.65 -6.77
CA ASN A 77 10.74 -5.81 -7.47
C ASN A 77 11.69 -5.37 -8.60
N LYS A 78 12.87 -5.99 -8.68
CA LYS A 78 13.93 -5.63 -9.65
C LYS A 78 13.56 -5.85 -11.11
N GLU A 79 12.44 -6.52 -11.39
CA GLU A 79 11.84 -6.57 -12.73
C GLU A 79 11.28 -5.21 -13.18
N ILE A 80 11.04 -4.28 -12.25
CA ILE A 80 10.66 -2.91 -12.56
C ILE A 80 11.93 -2.09 -12.78
N ALA A 81 12.08 -1.51 -13.98
CA ALA A 81 13.27 -0.74 -14.31
C ALA A 81 13.38 0.52 -13.43
N LEU A 82 14.61 0.90 -13.06
CA LEU A 82 14.88 2.07 -12.21
C LEU A 82 14.35 3.40 -12.81
N SER A 83 14.17 3.47 -14.14
CA SER A 83 13.56 4.64 -14.81
C SER A 83 12.04 4.75 -14.62
N ASP A 84 11.40 3.65 -14.21
CA ASP A 84 9.95 3.56 -14.11
C ASP A 84 9.44 3.95 -12.72
N TRP A 85 10.32 4.28 -11.78
CA TRP A 85 9.88 4.66 -10.46
C TRP A 85 10.82 5.64 -9.75
N GLU A 86 10.26 6.39 -8.81
CA GLU A 86 11.01 7.23 -7.89
C GLU A 86 10.29 7.30 -6.54
N ILE A 87 11.01 7.75 -5.51
CA ILE A 87 10.47 7.87 -4.15
C ILE A 87 10.50 9.31 -3.71
N GLN A 88 9.41 9.75 -3.11
CA GLN A 88 9.30 11.01 -2.39
C GLN A 88 9.12 10.71 -0.91
N VAL A 89 9.97 11.31 -0.07
CA VAL A 89 9.90 11.18 1.38
C VAL A 89 9.25 12.45 1.92
N HIS A 90 8.17 12.30 2.68
CA HIS A 90 7.43 13.43 3.25
C HIS A 90 7.73 13.58 4.73
N SER A 91 7.79 12.46 5.45
CA SER A 91 8.18 12.39 6.84
C SER A 91 8.81 11.02 7.15
N LYS A 92 9.16 10.78 8.41
CA LYS A 92 9.56 9.43 8.85
C LYS A 92 8.41 8.42 8.74
N ASP A 93 7.17 8.89 8.64
CA ASP A 93 5.94 8.10 8.73
C ASP A 93 5.20 7.99 7.41
N LEU A 94 5.69 8.68 6.39
CA LEU A 94 5.00 8.83 5.13
C LEU A 94 5.98 8.99 3.99
N CYS A 95 5.94 8.04 3.05
CA CYS A 95 6.65 8.13 1.78
C CYS A 95 5.74 7.75 0.61
N THR A 96 6.08 8.19 -0.58
CA THR A 96 5.32 7.95 -1.80
C THR A 96 6.23 7.32 -2.85
N LEU A 97 5.79 6.20 -3.42
CA LEU A 97 6.36 5.61 -4.62
C LEU A 97 5.59 6.13 -5.83
N LEU A 98 6.28 6.81 -6.74
CA LEU A 98 5.73 7.21 -8.02
C LEU A 98 6.08 6.11 -9.02
N LEU A 99 5.08 5.41 -9.51
CA LEU A 99 5.21 4.28 -10.42
C LEU A 99 4.71 4.68 -11.81
N ARG A 100 5.62 4.74 -12.78
CA ARG A 100 5.34 5.15 -14.16
C ARG A 100 4.86 3.95 -14.96
N LEU A 101 3.61 4.03 -15.40
CA LEU A 101 3.01 3.11 -16.35
C LEU A 101 3.14 3.69 -17.78
N GLN A 102 2.63 2.97 -18.77
CA GLN A 102 2.75 3.40 -20.18
C GLN A 102 2.00 4.71 -20.45
N ASP A 103 0.81 4.91 -19.87
CA ASP A 103 -0.08 6.04 -20.16
C ASP A 103 -0.29 6.99 -18.97
N ARG A 104 0.19 6.62 -17.76
CA ARG A 104 -0.04 7.39 -16.53
C ARG A 104 1.00 7.10 -15.45
N THR A 105 0.95 7.88 -14.37
CA THR A 105 1.71 7.61 -13.15
C THR A 105 0.75 7.28 -12.00
N VAL A 106 1.03 6.18 -11.31
CA VAL A 106 0.36 5.79 -10.06
C VAL A 106 1.24 6.22 -8.89
N GLN A 107 0.70 7.02 -7.98
CA GLN A 107 1.36 7.42 -6.74
C GLN A 107 0.85 6.53 -5.60
N ILE A 108 1.74 5.72 -5.03
CA ILE A 108 1.44 4.83 -3.91
C ILE A 108 1.99 5.48 -2.65
N HIS A 109 1.11 5.96 -1.79
CA HIS A 109 1.43 6.60 -0.52
C HIS A 109 1.44 5.51 0.57
N ASN A 110 2.59 5.28 1.20
CA ASN A 110 2.74 4.38 2.33
C ASN A 110 2.79 5.21 3.61
N LEU A 111 1.77 5.05 4.45
CA LEU A 111 1.59 5.74 5.71
C LEU A 111 1.74 4.78 6.89
N TYR A 112 2.44 5.21 7.92
CA TYR A 112 2.28 4.70 9.27
C TYR A 112 1.69 5.82 10.13
N ASN A 113 0.51 5.62 10.70
CA ASN A 113 -0.17 6.65 11.47
C ASN A 113 0.01 6.40 12.98
N PRO A 114 0.90 7.13 13.67
CA PRO A 114 1.16 6.89 15.08
C PRO A 114 0.08 7.49 15.97
N GLN A 115 -0.26 6.79 17.05
CA GLN A 115 -1.04 7.36 18.15
C GLN A 115 -0.11 8.04 19.18
N PRO A 116 -0.49 9.19 19.79
CA PRO A 116 -1.81 9.85 19.72
C PRO A 116 -1.91 10.98 18.68
N ARG A 117 -0.92 11.16 17.80
CA ARG A 117 -0.88 12.25 16.82
C ARG A 117 -0.54 11.70 15.44
N GLY A 118 -1.56 11.48 14.62
CA GLY A 118 -1.38 10.97 13.28
C GLY A 118 -1.04 12.04 12.22
N HIS A 119 -0.95 11.58 10.98
CA HIS A 119 -0.55 12.35 9.78
C HIS A 119 -1.72 12.59 8.81
N THR A 120 -2.96 12.33 9.24
CA THR A 120 -4.14 12.50 8.36
C THR A 120 -4.25 13.91 7.78
N ALA A 121 -3.81 14.93 8.53
CA ALA A 121 -3.80 16.33 8.11
C ALA A 121 -2.79 16.65 6.98
N GLU A 122 -1.78 15.80 6.76
CA GLU A 122 -0.77 15.97 5.71
C GLU A 122 -1.26 15.45 4.35
N LEU A 123 -2.23 14.53 4.35
CA LEU A 123 -2.72 13.83 3.16
C LEU A 123 -3.25 14.74 2.04
N PRO A 124 -4.01 15.82 2.30
CA PRO A 124 -4.54 16.67 1.23
C PRO A 124 -3.47 17.24 0.29
N GLY A 125 -2.26 17.49 0.79
CA GLY A 125 -1.14 18.01 -0.01
C GLY A 125 -0.52 16.98 -0.96
N LEU A 126 -0.78 15.70 -0.77
CA LEU A 126 -0.20 14.61 -1.56
C LEU A 126 -1.00 14.29 -2.83
N PHE A 127 -2.31 14.53 -2.80
CA PHE A 127 -3.22 14.16 -3.88
C PHE A 127 -3.17 15.16 -5.03
N THR A 128 -2.15 15.01 -5.86
CA THR A 128 -1.87 15.87 -7.01
C THR A 128 -2.84 15.60 -8.17
N PRO A 129 -3.53 16.63 -8.71
CA PRO A 129 -4.47 16.43 -9.82
C PRO A 129 -3.80 15.81 -11.05
N GLY A 130 -4.53 14.93 -11.75
CA GLY A 130 -4.06 14.27 -12.98
C GLY A 130 -3.22 13.01 -12.76
N HIS A 131 -3.00 12.61 -11.50
CA HIS A 131 -2.38 11.34 -11.15
C HIS A 131 -3.39 10.36 -10.56
N GLU A 132 -3.06 9.07 -10.66
CA GLU A 132 -3.79 8.04 -9.93
C GLU A 132 -3.13 7.82 -8.58
N HIS A 133 -3.94 7.64 -7.55
CA HIS A 133 -3.47 7.53 -6.17
C HIS A 133 -3.89 6.20 -5.55
N MET A 134 -2.97 5.57 -4.84
CA MET A 134 -3.24 4.53 -3.88
C MET A 134 -2.67 4.95 -2.54
N LEU A 135 -3.48 4.99 -1.49
CA LEU A 135 -3.03 5.23 -0.13
C LEU A 135 -3.14 3.91 0.64
N VAL A 136 -2.01 3.44 1.18
CA VAL A 136 -1.87 2.22 1.98
C VAL A 136 -1.17 2.53 3.28
N GLY A 137 -1.36 1.68 4.28
CA GLY A 137 -0.68 1.82 5.55
C GLY A 137 -1.41 1.23 6.73
N ASP A 138 -0.73 1.27 7.86
CA ASP A 138 -1.33 1.09 9.18
C ASP A 138 -1.81 2.46 9.68
N PHE A 139 -3.13 2.61 9.77
CA PHE A 139 -3.76 3.85 10.17
C PHE A 139 -3.95 3.97 11.68
N ASN A 140 -3.90 2.88 12.44
CA ASN A 140 -4.27 2.90 13.87
C ASN A 140 -5.56 3.69 14.17
N LEU A 141 -6.52 3.71 13.25
CA LEU A 141 -7.77 4.47 13.34
C LEU A 141 -8.98 3.56 13.23
N HIS A 142 -10.02 3.84 14.02
CA HIS A 142 -11.24 3.06 14.04
C HIS A 142 -12.43 3.85 13.49
N HIS A 143 -13.09 3.31 12.46
CA HIS A 143 -14.31 3.87 11.90
C HIS A 143 -15.26 2.76 11.39
N PRO A 144 -16.59 2.89 11.55
CA PRO A 144 -17.57 1.90 11.08
C PRO A 144 -17.53 1.59 9.58
N LEU A 145 -16.98 2.52 8.77
CA LEU A 145 -16.78 2.37 7.33
C LEU A 145 -15.88 1.17 6.99
N TRP A 146 -14.81 0.96 7.75
CA TRP A 146 -13.87 -0.16 7.54
C TRP A 146 -13.92 -1.19 8.66
N GLY A 147 -14.09 -0.79 9.92
CA GLY A 147 -14.14 -1.72 11.07
C GLY A 147 -15.49 -2.39 11.28
N GLY A 148 -16.53 -1.95 10.57
CA GLY A 148 -17.87 -2.53 10.66
C GLY A 148 -18.56 -2.26 12.00
N GLU A 149 -19.44 -3.19 12.39
CA GLU A 149 -20.27 -3.07 13.61
C GLU A 149 -19.46 -3.19 14.90
N ARG A 150 -18.21 -3.67 14.83
CA ARG A 150 -17.30 -3.76 15.98
C ARG A 150 -16.85 -2.39 16.50
N VAL A 151 -16.95 -1.36 15.67
CA VAL A 151 -16.55 0.01 16.02
C VAL A 151 -17.73 0.73 16.65
N VAL A 152 -17.65 0.94 17.97
CA VAL A 152 -18.72 1.57 18.78
C VAL A 152 -18.60 3.09 18.89
N ALA A 153 -17.42 3.64 18.60
CA ALA A 153 -17.16 5.08 18.63
C ALA A 153 -16.32 5.47 17.41
N VAL A 154 -16.64 6.64 16.83
CA VAL A 154 -15.86 7.22 15.73
C VAL A 154 -14.82 8.16 16.32
N GLU A 155 -13.57 7.94 15.95
CA GLU A 155 -12.47 8.86 16.27
C GLU A 155 -12.52 10.08 15.32
N ASP A 156 -12.28 11.29 15.85
CA ASP A 156 -12.32 12.53 15.05
C ASP A 156 -11.34 12.48 13.87
N GLU A 157 -10.13 11.93 14.11
CA GLU A 157 -9.14 11.76 13.06
C GLU A 157 -9.58 10.72 12.00
N ALA A 158 -10.31 9.69 12.40
CA ALA A 158 -10.85 8.71 11.46
C ALA A 158 -11.95 9.33 10.57
N ALA A 159 -12.78 10.21 11.12
CA ALA A 159 -13.74 11.00 10.35
C ALA A 159 -13.04 11.97 9.38
N GLU A 160 -11.94 12.59 9.82
CA GLU A 160 -11.10 13.43 8.97
C GLU A 160 -10.47 12.64 7.82
N LEU A 161 -9.98 11.41 8.07
CA LEU A 161 -9.45 10.53 7.03
C LEU A 161 -10.50 10.25 5.95
N VAL A 162 -11.74 9.95 6.34
CA VAL A 162 -12.86 9.77 5.41
C VAL A 162 -13.11 11.05 4.61
N ARG A 163 -13.05 12.21 5.26
CA ARG A 163 -13.28 13.51 4.60
C ARG A 163 -12.21 13.80 3.55
N VAL A 164 -10.92 13.67 3.90
CA VAL A 164 -9.81 14.02 3.00
C VAL A 164 -9.69 13.04 1.83
N THR A 165 -9.87 11.74 2.08
CA THR A 165 -9.85 10.73 1.00
C THR A 165 -11.01 10.93 0.04
N ARG A 166 -12.23 11.16 0.55
CA ARG A 166 -13.40 11.45 -0.29
C ARG A 166 -13.23 12.74 -1.09
N ALA A 167 -12.69 13.80 -0.48
CA ALA A 167 -12.47 15.08 -1.17
C ALA A 167 -11.48 14.93 -2.34
N ALA A 168 -10.51 14.03 -2.21
CA ALA A 168 -9.56 13.69 -3.27
C ALA A 168 -10.09 12.64 -4.27
N GLY A 169 -11.33 12.15 -4.11
CA GLY A 169 -11.93 11.15 -5.00
C GLY A 169 -11.40 9.73 -4.79
N LEU A 170 -10.77 9.44 -3.65
CA LEU A 170 -10.34 8.10 -3.27
C LEU A 170 -11.51 7.32 -2.64
N GLN A 171 -11.53 6.01 -2.89
CA GLN A 171 -12.52 5.06 -2.39
C GLN A 171 -11.83 3.99 -1.54
N LEU A 172 -12.48 3.58 -0.45
CA LEU A 172 -11.99 2.48 0.38
C LEU A 172 -12.03 1.19 -0.44
N THR A 173 -10.87 0.57 -0.61
CA THR A 173 -10.68 -0.70 -1.32
C THR A 173 -10.64 -1.89 -0.37
N THR A 174 -10.15 -1.67 0.85
CA THR A 174 -10.20 -2.68 1.92
C THR A 174 -11.64 -3.07 2.23
N GLU A 175 -11.91 -4.37 2.25
CA GLU A 175 -13.22 -4.90 2.60
C GLU A 175 -13.62 -4.52 4.04
N ARG A 176 -14.86 -4.07 4.21
CA ARG A 176 -15.40 -3.72 5.52
C ARG A 176 -15.43 -4.94 6.43
N GLY A 177 -14.76 -4.83 7.57
CA GLY A 177 -14.73 -5.84 8.62
C GLY A 177 -13.63 -6.88 8.47
N ILE A 178 -12.77 -6.79 7.43
CA ILE A 178 -11.64 -7.71 7.29
C ILE A 178 -10.65 -7.54 8.45
N GLU A 179 -10.20 -8.63 9.06
CA GLU A 179 -9.34 -8.60 10.24
C GLU A 179 -7.87 -8.47 9.82
N THR A 180 -7.39 -7.23 9.67
CA THR A 180 -5.99 -6.94 9.31
C THR A 180 -5.06 -6.97 10.52
N TRP A 181 -5.61 -6.82 11.72
CA TRP A 181 -4.87 -6.88 12.98
C TRP A 181 -5.55 -7.80 13.99
N ARG A 182 -4.73 -8.63 14.65
CA ARG A 182 -5.18 -9.60 15.65
C ARG A 182 -4.17 -9.71 16.78
N ARG A 183 -4.63 -9.46 18.01
CA ARG A 183 -3.85 -9.74 19.22
C ARG A 183 -4.76 -10.23 20.33
N ASN A 184 -4.39 -11.35 20.96
CA ASN A 184 -5.21 -12.01 21.97
C ASN A 184 -6.66 -12.23 21.44
N HIS A 185 -7.66 -11.69 22.12
CA HIS A 185 -9.07 -11.73 21.71
C HIS A 185 -9.52 -10.51 20.88
N GLN A 186 -8.64 -9.53 20.65
CA GLN A 186 -8.98 -8.34 19.90
C GLN A 186 -8.71 -8.55 18.40
N ARG A 187 -9.60 -7.99 17.59
CA ARG A 187 -9.58 -8.05 16.12
C ARG A 187 -10.03 -6.70 15.60
N THR A 188 -9.25 -6.10 14.72
CA THR A 188 -9.58 -4.78 14.14
C THR A 188 -9.24 -4.75 12.65
N THR A 189 -9.72 -3.69 12.00
CA THR A 189 -9.40 -3.35 10.61
C THR A 189 -8.70 -2.00 10.68
N ILE A 190 -7.37 -1.98 10.62
CA ILE A 190 -6.58 -0.74 10.76
C ILE A 190 -5.55 -0.58 9.64
N ASP A 191 -5.28 -1.64 8.89
CA ASP A 191 -4.46 -1.59 7.69
C ASP A 191 -5.37 -1.38 6.48
N LEU A 192 -5.33 -0.18 5.89
CA LEU A 192 -6.32 0.24 4.90
C LEU A 192 -5.68 0.46 3.54
N ALA A 193 -6.46 0.26 2.49
CA ALA A 193 -6.15 0.62 1.11
C ALA A 193 -7.26 1.52 0.60
N PHE A 194 -6.90 2.71 0.13
CA PHE A 194 -7.77 3.63 -0.59
C PHE A 194 -7.23 3.84 -1.99
N THR A 195 -8.11 3.90 -2.99
CA THR A 195 -7.71 4.03 -4.39
C THR A 195 -8.50 5.11 -5.09
N SER A 196 -7.83 5.84 -5.97
CA SER A 196 -8.45 6.72 -6.97
C SER A 196 -9.38 5.92 -7.88
N ARG A 197 -10.38 6.61 -8.45
CA ARG A 197 -11.44 5.98 -9.26
C ARG A 197 -10.92 5.03 -10.33
N TRP A 198 -9.89 5.42 -11.10
CA TRP A 198 -9.38 4.58 -12.19
C TRP A 198 -8.82 3.25 -11.68
N LEU A 199 -8.12 3.28 -10.55
CA LEU A 199 -7.61 2.09 -9.87
C LEU A 199 -8.76 1.27 -9.28
N THR A 200 -9.72 1.90 -8.62
CA THR A 200 -10.88 1.19 -8.03
C THR A 200 -11.63 0.37 -9.07
N GLU A 201 -11.87 0.94 -10.26
CA GLU A 201 -12.53 0.25 -11.38
C GLU A 201 -11.71 -0.93 -11.96
N ARG A 202 -10.46 -1.11 -11.52
CA ARG A 202 -9.49 -2.12 -11.99
C ARG A 202 -8.99 -3.05 -10.89
N VAL A 203 -9.54 -2.94 -9.67
CA VAL A 203 -9.19 -3.85 -8.58
C VAL A 203 -9.66 -5.26 -8.95
N LEU A 204 -8.71 -6.19 -9.03
CA LEU A 204 -8.99 -7.61 -9.22
C LEU A 204 -9.22 -8.30 -7.87
N GLN A 205 -8.47 -7.88 -6.85
CA GLN A 205 -8.60 -8.35 -5.47
C GLN A 205 -7.99 -7.35 -4.49
N CYS A 206 -8.54 -7.31 -3.27
CA CYS A 206 -7.95 -6.66 -2.11
C CYS A 206 -8.24 -7.53 -0.88
N GLN A 207 -7.28 -8.33 -0.45
CA GLN A 207 -7.52 -9.38 0.56
C GLN A 207 -6.30 -9.61 1.45
N ILE A 208 -6.55 -10.15 2.65
CA ILE A 208 -5.49 -10.70 3.49
C ILE A 208 -4.81 -11.86 2.77
N LYS A 209 -3.51 -12.00 2.97
CA LYS A 209 -2.72 -13.08 2.37
C LYS A 209 -2.09 -13.93 3.47
N ASP A 210 -2.92 -14.81 4.07
CA ASP A 210 -2.52 -15.68 5.18
C ASP A 210 -1.27 -16.53 4.87
N SER A 211 -1.10 -16.97 3.61
CA SER A 211 0.09 -17.74 3.21
C SER A 211 1.41 -16.97 3.39
N TRP A 212 1.34 -15.64 3.40
CA TRP A 212 2.50 -14.75 3.56
C TRP A 212 2.63 -14.21 4.98
N HIS A 213 1.64 -14.44 5.86
CA HIS A 213 1.67 -14.00 7.25
C HIS A 213 2.81 -14.64 8.04
N THR A 214 3.52 -13.82 8.82
CA THR A 214 4.61 -14.24 9.72
C THR A 214 4.24 -13.87 11.16
N ASP A 215 5.15 -13.88 12.13
CA ASP A 215 4.79 -13.71 13.56
C ASP A 215 4.38 -12.26 13.97
N SER A 216 3.84 -11.45 13.04
CA SER A 216 3.26 -10.14 13.33
C SER A 216 1.82 -10.28 13.84
N ASP A 217 1.37 -9.30 14.62
CA ASP A 217 -0.03 -9.11 14.94
C ASP A 217 -0.83 -8.44 13.80
N HIS A 218 -0.15 -7.96 12.75
CA HIS A 218 -0.76 -7.53 11.49
C HIS A 218 -0.75 -8.65 10.45
N TRP A 219 -1.65 -8.59 9.48
CA TRP A 219 -1.74 -9.50 8.34
C TRP A 219 -1.35 -8.77 7.06
N PRO A 220 -0.53 -9.38 6.17
CA PRO A 220 -0.26 -8.80 4.86
C PRO A 220 -1.56 -8.64 4.07
N VAL A 221 -1.78 -7.46 3.49
CA VAL A 221 -2.91 -7.20 2.60
C VAL A 221 -2.39 -7.02 1.18
N LEU A 222 -2.81 -7.92 0.28
CA LEU A 222 -2.52 -7.86 -1.14
C LEU A 222 -3.63 -7.07 -1.84
N THR A 223 -3.25 -6.08 -2.64
CA THR A 223 -4.12 -5.47 -3.65
C THR A 223 -3.55 -5.70 -5.04
N GLU A 224 -4.38 -6.20 -5.94
CA GLU A 224 -4.02 -6.41 -7.34
C GLU A 224 -4.90 -5.56 -8.25
N PHE A 225 -4.27 -4.91 -9.22
CA PHE A 225 -4.93 -4.07 -10.22
C PHE A 225 -4.65 -4.57 -11.63
N ASP A 226 -5.65 -4.53 -12.50
CA ASP A 226 -5.43 -4.55 -13.95
C ASP A 226 -4.84 -3.22 -14.41
N ILE A 227 -3.79 -3.27 -15.22
CA ILE A 227 -3.12 -2.09 -15.79
C ILE A 227 -3.08 -2.12 -17.31
N GLN A 228 -3.79 -3.06 -17.94
CA GLN A 228 -3.90 -3.08 -19.38
C GLN A 228 -4.62 -1.80 -19.85
N PRO A 229 -4.17 -1.21 -20.98
CA PRO A 229 -4.93 -0.13 -21.59
C PRO A 229 -6.33 -0.64 -21.94
N PRO A 230 -7.36 0.23 -21.91
CA PRO A 230 -8.68 -0.13 -22.43
C PRO A 230 -8.53 -0.70 -23.84
N GLU A 231 -9.18 -1.83 -24.14
CA GLU A 231 -9.23 -2.34 -25.51
C GLU A 231 -9.70 -1.19 -26.41
N ALA A 232 -8.92 -0.91 -27.47
CA ALA A 232 -9.36 0.04 -28.46
C ALA A 232 -10.68 -0.49 -29.03
N MET A 233 -11.78 0.24 -28.83
CA MET A 233 -12.99 -0.01 -29.60
C MET A 233 -12.58 0.04 -31.07
N GLU A 234 -12.66 -1.09 -31.78
CA GLU A 234 -12.55 -1.06 -33.22
C GLU A 234 -13.54 -0.02 -33.72
N PRO A 235 -13.10 0.98 -34.53
CA PRO A 235 -14.04 1.91 -35.11
C PRO A 235 -15.10 1.07 -35.84
N PRO A 236 -16.41 1.38 -35.67
CA PRO A 236 -17.46 0.61 -36.32
C PRO A 236 -17.09 0.49 -37.79
N GLY A 237 -16.92 -0.75 -38.24
CA GLY A 237 -16.45 -1.06 -39.59
C GLY A 237 -17.21 -0.20 -40.58
N ARG A 238 -16.48 0.50 -41.46
CA ARG A 238 -17.10 1.35 -42.48
C ARG A 238 -18.19 0.53 -43.17
N PRO A 239 -19.44 1.02 -43.20
CA PRO A 239 -20.48 0.31 -43.92
C PRO A 239 -20.03 0.19 -45.38
N LEU A 240 -20.03 -1.04 -45.90
CA LEU A 240 -19.91 -1.28 -47.32
C LEU A 240 -21.24 -0.89 -47.96
N TRP A 241 -21.37 0.37 -48.37
CA TRP A 241 -22.33 0.81 -49.38
C TRP A 241 -21.68 1.84 -50.29
#